data_AF-A0A7V9H281-F1
#
_entry.id   AF-A0A7V9H281-F1
#
_cell.length_a   1.000
_cell.length_b   1.000
_cell.length_c   1.000
_cell.angle_alpha   90.00
_cell.angle_beta   90.00
_cell.angle_gamma   90.00
#
_symmetry.space_group_name_H-M   'P 1'
#
loop_
_entity.id
_entity.type
_entity.pdbx_description
1 polymer ?
#
loop_
_entity_poly.entity_id
_entity_poly.type
_entity_poly.pdbx_seq_one_letter_code
_entity_poly.pdbx_strand_id
1 'polypeptide(L)' 'LSEEGGPAAWRFWEATLELGPGPREIVARATDSGGATQPETIEEVWNFQGYANNAWHRVSVRVG' A
#
# COMPACT_ATOMS: atom_id res chain seq x y z
N LEU A 1 -3.37 -27.29 -2.96
CA LEU A 1 -3.48 -25.85 -3.28
C LEU A 1 -2.13 -25.26 -2.95
N SER A 2 -1.47 -24.53 -3.86
CA SER A 2 -0.24 -23.81 -3.51
C SER A 2 -0.52 -22.92 -2.28
N GLU A 3 0.42 -22.79 -1.36
CA GLU A 3 0.29 -21.92 -0.18
C GLU A 3 -0.04 -20.47 -0.58
N GLU A 4 0.43 -20.10 -1.76
CA GLU A 4 0.09 -18.90 -2.51
C GLU A 4 -1.27 -19.10 -3.20
N GLY A 5 -2.32 -18.38 -2.76
CA GLY A 5 -3.64 -18.38 -3.41
C GLY A 5 -3.59 -18.09 -4.91
N GLY A 6 -4.68 -18.37 -5.63
CA GLY A 6 -4.77 -18.09 -7.07
C GLY A 6 -4.68 -16.58 -7.41
N PRO A 7 -4.62 -16.20 -8.70
CA PRO A 7 -4.47 -14.79 -9.12
C PRO A 7 -5.56 -13.83 -8.60
N ALA A 8 -6.74 -14.35 -8.27
CA ALA A 8 -7.86 -13.58 -7.71
C ALA A 8 -7.80 -13.45 -6.18
N ALA A 9 -6.86 -14.11 -5.51
CA ALA A 9 -6.66 -14.00 -4.07
C ALA A 9 -5.75 -12.81 -3.74
N TRP A 10 -5.98 -12.22 -2.58
CA TRP A 10 -5.04 -11.25 -1.99
C TRP A 10 -3.63 -11.84 -1.81
N ARG A 11 -2.65 -10.97 -1.70
CA ARG A 11 -1.27 -11.35 -1.36
C ARG A 11 -0.91 -10.72 -0.03
N PHE A 12 -0.70 -11.56 0.97
CA PHE A 12 -0.06 -11.13 2.22
C PHE A 12 1.38 -10.79 1.92
N TRP A 13 1.88 -9.73 2.57
CA TRP A 13 3.27 -9.31 2.45
C TRP A 13 3.74 -8.83 3.82
N GLU A 14 5.04 -8.93 4.04
CA GLU A 14 5.72 -8.40 5.21
C GLU A 14 7.05 -7.77 4.79
N ALA A 15 7.47 -6.76 5.55
CA ALA A 15 8.78 -6.14 5.38
C ALA A 15 9.32 -5.79 6.76
N THR A 16 10.57 -6.18 7.04
CA THR A 16 11.29 -5.76 8.24
C THR A 16 12.11 -4.53 7.89
N LEU A 17 11.88 -3.43 8.62
CA LEU A 17 12.52 -2.14 8.38
C LEU A 17 13.32 -1.72 9.62
N GLU A 18 14.58 -1.37 9.43
CA GLU A 18 15.37 -0.68 10.46
C GLU A 18 15.12 0.82 10.35
N LEU A 19 14.49 1.40 11.38
CA LEU A 19 14.13 2.81 11.40
C LEU A 19 14.89 3.53 12.52
N GLY A 20 15.50 4.67 12.20
CA GLY A 20 16.08 5.54 13.24
C GLY A 20 14.98 6.22 14.08
N PRO A 21 15.30 6.70 15.30
CA PRO A 21 14.33 7.28 16.23
C PRO A 21 13.64 8.53 15.66
N GLY A 22 12.44 8.80 16.17
CA GLY A 22 11.62 9.95 15.78
C GLY A 22 10.42 9.60 14.91
N PRO A 23 9.71 10.62 14.39
CA PRO A 23 8.55 10.42 13.53
C PRO A 23 8.95 9.86 12.16
N ARG A 24 8.15 8.92 11.66
CA ARG A 24 8.28 8.30 10.34
C ARG A 24 6.90 8.14 9.71
N GLU A 25 6.87 8.13 8.38
CA GLU A 25 5.73 7.70 7.58
C GLU A 25 6.13 6.43 6.83
N ILE A 26 5.30 5.40 6.90
CA ILE A 26 5.45 4.16 6.14
C ILE A 26 4.37 4.15 5.07
N VAL A 27 4.77 3.86 3.83
CA VAL A 27 3.89 3.83 2.67
C VAL A 27 3.98 2.47 2.00
N ALA A 28 2.83 1.93 1.57
CA ALA A 28 2.77 0.69 0.81
C ALA A 28 2.09 0.89 -0.55
N ARG A 29 2.65 0.26 -1.58
CA ARG A 29 2.16 0.27 -2.96
C ARG A 29 2.38 -1.08 -3.62
N ALA A 30 1.39 -1.56 -4.38
CA ALA A 30 1.51 -2.75 -5.21
C ALA A 30 1.76 -2.41 -6.70
N THR A 31 2.36 -3.35 -7.42
CA THR A 31 2.46 -3.33 -8.89
C THR A 31 2.13 -4.73 -9.40
N ASP A 32 1.22 -4.82 -10.38
CA ASP A 32 0.82 -6.11 -10.95
C ASP A 32 1.74 -6.55 -12.11
N SER A 33 1.51 -7.74 -12.65
CA SER A 33 2.29 -8.29 -13.77
C SER A 33 2.12 -7.51 -15.09
N GLY A 34 1.09 -6.67 -15.20
CA GLY A 34 0.87 -5.76 -16.33
C GLY A 34 1.52 -4.39 -16.15
N GLY A 35 2.13 -4.13 -15.00
CA GLY A 35 2.75 -2.85 -14.64
C GLY A 35 1.78 -1.81 -14.10
N ALA A 36 0.51 -2.17 -13.85
CA ALA A 36 -0.44 -1.25 -13.22
C ALA A 36 -0.04 -1.02 -11.76
N THR A 37 -0.19 0.23 -11.31
CA THR A 37 0.16 0.69 -9.96
C THR A 37 -0.93 1.61 -9.41
N GLN A 38 -0.84 1.87 -8.11
CA GLN A 38 -1.69 2.81 -7.38
C GLN A 38 -1.21 4.27 -7.54
N PRO A 39 -2.12 5.27 -7.54
CA PRO A 39 -1.79 6.70 -7.47
C PRO A 39 -1.11 7.10 -6.16
N GLU A 40 -0.26 8.11 -6.20
CA GLU A 40 0.56 8.51 -5.04
C GLU A 40 -0.27 9.25 -3.99
N THR A 41 -1.20 10.08 -4.44
CA THR A 41 -2.01 10.92 -3.54
C THR A 41 -3.51 10.72 -3.75
N ILE A 42 -4.31 11.05 -2.72
CA ILE A 42 -5.76 10.88 -2.76
C ILE A 42 -6.43 11.89 -3.71
N GLU A 43 -5.79 13.04 -3.93
CA GLU A 43 -6.25 14.09 -4.83
C GLU A 43 -6.37 13.60 -6.27
N GLU A 44 -5.53 12.65 -6.68
CA GLU A 44 -5.56 12.04 -8.02
C GLU A 44 -6.80 11.18 -8.27
N VAL A 45 -7.41 10.62 -7.21
CA VAL A 45 -8.56 9.70 -7.29
C VAL A 45 -9.82 10.25 -6.62
N TRP A 46 -9.76 11.50 -6.18
CA TRP A 46 -10.86 12.10 -5.44
C TRP A 46 -12.12 12.14 -6.30
N ASN A 47 -13.24 11.74 -5.71
CA ASN A 47 -14.56 11.93 -6.27
C ASN A 47 -15.56 12.14 -5.16
N PHE A 48 -16.61 12.92 -5.44
CA PHE A 48 -17.64 13.29 -4.47
C PHE A 48 -18.28 12.09 -3.76
N GLN A 49 -18.37 10.94 -4.45
CA GLN A 49 -19.01 9.74 -3.91
C GLN A 49 -18.07 8.86 -3.08
N GLY A 50 -16.76 9.12 -3.10
CA GLY A 50 -15.77 8.35 -2.35
C GLY A 50 -15.45 6.95 -2.89
N TYR A 51 -15.70 6.69 -4.18
CA TYR A 51 -15.45 5.37 -4.77
C TYR A 51 -14.00 5.17 -5.22
N ALA A 52 -13.60 3.89 -5.30
CA ALA A 52 -12.35 3.44 -5.91
C ALA A 52 -11.08 4.13 -5.39
N ASN A 53 -11.06 4.53 -4.11
CA ASN A 53 -9.82 5.01 -3.50
C ASN A 53 -8.84 3.84 -3.36
N ASN A 54 -7.85 3.84 -4.24
CA ASN A 54 -6.71 2.93 -4.20
C ASN A 54 -5.38 3.69 -4.12
N ALA A 55 -5.36 4.96 -3.68
CA ALA A 55 -4.12 5.71 -3.48
C ALA A 55 -3.20 5.01 -2.46
N TRP A 56 -1.91 5.35 -2.45
CA TRP A 56 -0.95 4.73 -1.53
C TRP A 56 -1.42 4.88 -0.08
N HIS A 57 -1.48 3.77 0.65
CA HIS A 57 -1.82 3.77 2.05
C HIS A 57 -0.60 4.23 2.87
N ARG A 58 -0.82 5.17 3.79
CA ARG A 58 0.22 5.82 4.59
C ARG A 58 -0.07 5.64 6.07
N VAL A 59 0.95 5.27 6.84
CA VAL A 59 0.87 5.08 8.29
C VAL A 59 1.95 5.88 8.98
N SER A 60 1.54 6.82 9.84
CA SER A 60 2.45 7.59 10.68
C SER A 60 2.83 6.80 11.92
N VAL A 61 4.12 6.65 12.19
CA VAL A 61 4.66 5.96 13.37
C VAL A 61 5.71 6.82 14.08
N ARG A 62 5.93 6.56 15.36
CA ARG A 62 7.03 7.16 16.14
C ARG A 62 7.93 6.06 16.66
N VAL A 63 9.20 6.11 16.28
CA VAL A 63 10.22 5.18 16.75
C VAL A 63 10.86 5.78 18.00
N GLY A 64 10.87 4.99 19.09
CA GLY A 64 11.46 5.35 20.39
C GLY A 64 12.98 5.28 20.39
#